data_AF-A0A3D2M978-F1
#
_entry.id   AF-A0A3D2M978-F1
#
_cell.length_a   1.000
_cell.length_b   1.000
_cell.length_c   1.000
_cell.angle_alpha   90.00
_cell.angle_beta   90.00
_cell.angle_gamma   90.00
#
_symmetry.space_group_name_H-M   'P 1'
#
loop_
_entity.id
_entity.type
_entity.pdbx_description
1 polymer ?
#
loop_
_entity_poly.entity_id
_entity_poly.type
_entity_poly.pdbx_seq_one_letter_code
_entity_poly.pdbx_strand_id
1 'polypeptide(L)'
;MYELKEDLSIEDMIYEIRGKQVMLDCDLAKLYNVETKRINEAVKNNPYKFPERFSFFLNDFEFTNLRSKFSTSSLESKYGGRRYNPRVFTEQGIAMLSTILKSKVAVETSIRIMDAFVKMRK
;
A
#
# COMPACT_ATOMS: atom_id res chain seq x y z
N MET A 1 -2.23 17.18 -27.91
CA MET A 1 -2.88 15.87 -27.73
C MET A 1 -2.23 15.22 -26.52
N TYR A 2 -2.90 15.27 -25.37
CA TYR A 2 -2.46 14.57 -24.16
C TYR A 2 -3.47 13.48 -23.88
N GLU A 3 -3.18 12.26 -24.34
CA GLU A 3 -3.95 11.08 -23.99
C GLU A 3 -2.98 9.96 -23.66
N LEU A 4 -3.10 9.51 -22.42
CA LEU A 4 -2.90 8.18 -21.84
C LEU A 4 -2.48 8.38 -20.37
N LYS A 5 -3.43 8.78 -19.53
CA LYS A 5 -3.36 8.36 -18.12
C LYS A 5 -3.94 6.96 -18.12
N GLU A 6 -3.07 5.95 -18.08
CA GLU A 6 -3.48 4.60 -17.68
C GLU A 6 -4.30 4.74 -16.38
N ASP A 7 -5.58 4.38 -16.43
CA ASP A 7 -6.39 4.18 -15.24
C ASP A 7 -5.78 2.99 -14.48
N LEU A 8 -4.75 3.25 -13.67
CA LEU A 8 -4.17 2.24 -12.78
C LEU A 8 -5.30 1.72 -11.87
N SER A 9 -5.65 0.45 -12.04
CA SER A 9 -6.69 -0.19 -11.25
C SER A 9 -6.17 -0.40 -9.83
N ILE A 10 -7.04 -0.35 -8.82
CA ILE A 10 -6.63 -0.62 -7.43
C ILE A 10 -6.03 -2.04 -7.32
N GLU A 11 -6.52 -2.96 -8.13
CA GLU A 11 -6.04 -4.33 -8.29
C GLU A 11 -4.55 -4.39 -8.68
N ASP A 12 -4.06 -3.47 -9.52
CA ASP A 12 -2.66 -3.46 -9.96
C ASP A 12 -1.69 -3.06 -8.83
N MET A 13 -2.24 -2.49 -7.74
CA MET A 13 -1.51 -2.11 -6.54
C MET A 13 -1.58 -3.20 -5.45
N ILE A 14 -2.21 -4.35 -5.74
CA ILE A 14 -2.28 -5.50 -4.85
C ILE A 14 -1.25 -6.54 -5.30
N TYR A 15 -0.32 -6.84 -4.40
CA TYR A 15 0.78 -7.76 -4.64
C TYR A 15 0.63 -9.00 -3.77
N GLU A 16 1.16 -10.13 -4.22
CA GLU A 16 1.25 -11.34 -3.40
C GLU A 16 2.65 -11.48 -2.80
N ILE A 17 2.74 -11.39 -1.46
CA ILE A 17 4.00 -11.47 -0.72
C ILE A 17 3.80 -12.38 0.49
N ARG A 18 4.67 -13.38 0.66
CA ARG A 18 4.54 -14.43 1.70
C ARG A 18 3.18 -15.15 1.67
N GLY A 19 2.62 -15.37 0.48
CA GLY A 19 1.29 -15.99 0.31
C GLY A 19 0.12 -15.13 0.80
N LYS A 20 0.33 -13.81 0.94
CA LYS A 20 -0.70 -12.85 1.36
C LYS A 20 -0.83 -11.76 0.31
N GLN A 21 -2.07 -11.39 0.01
CA GLN A 21 -2.36 -10.16 -0.72
C GLN A 21 -2.01 -8.96 0.17
N VAL A 22 -1.23 -8.04 -0.37
CA VAL A 22 -0.76 -6.85 0.33
C VAL A 22 -0.67 -5.65 -0.61
N MET A 23 -0.79 -4.44 -0.05
CA MET A 23 -0.57 -3.18 -0.75
C MET A 23 0.58 -2.41 -0.10
N LEU A 24 1.39 -1.73 -0.90
CA LEU A 24 2.50 -0.89 -0.41
C LEU A 24 1.98 0.38 0.26
N ASP A 25 2.71 0.87 1.27
CA ASP A 25 2.43 2.14 1.94
C ASP A 25 2.39 3.33 0.97
N CYS A 26 3.22 3.34 -0.06
CA CYS A 26 3.24 4.38 -1.09
C CYS A 26 2.00 4.33 -1.99
N ASP A 27 1.47 3.15 -2.27
CA ASP A 27 0.27 3.01 -3.10
C ASP A 27 -0.98 3.39 -2.31
N LEU A 28 -1.07 2.96 -1.04
CA LEU A 28 -2.09 3.46 -0.12
C LEU A 28 -2.04 4.98 0.00
N ALA A 29 -0.86 5.56 0.16
CA ALA A 29 -0.69 7.02 0.26
C ALA A 29 -1.25 7.75 -0.97
N LYS A 30 -0.98 7.25 -2.18
CA LYS A 30 -1.55 7.77 -3.43
C LYS A 30 -3.08 7.69 -3.42
N LEU A 31 -3.64 6.52 -3.08
CA LEU A 31 -5.09 6.29 -3.07
C LEU A 31 -5.83 7.14 -2.02
N TYR A 32 -5.21 7.35 -0.86
CA TYR A 32 -5.75 8.19 0.21
C TYR A 32 -5.48 9.68 -0.01
N ASN A 33 -4.69 10.06 -1.03
CA ASN A 33 -4.21 11.42 -1.27
C ASN A 33 -3.52 12.03 -0.01
N VAL A 34 -2.64 11.25 0.61
CA VAL A 34 -1.83 11.65 1.77
C VAL A 34 -0.37 11.31 1.55
N GLU A 35 0.53 11.84 2.36
CA GLU A 35 1.93 11.43 2.34
C GLU A 35 2.12 10.02 2.92
N THR A 36 3.03 9.23 2.35
CA THR A 36 3.42 7.90 2.89
C THR A 36 3.86 7.99 4.35
N LYS A 37 4.50 9.09 4.74
CA LYS A 37 4.89 9.36 6.12
C LYS A 37 3.67 9.38 7.05
N ARG A 38 2.53 9.92 6.61
CA ARG A 38 1.31 10.02 7.42
C ARG A 38 0.70 8.64 7.72
N ILE A 39 0.72 7.73 6.74
CA ILE A 39 0.31 6.33 6.93
C ILE A 39 1.21 5.64 7.96
N ASN A 40 2.53 5.79 7.80
CA ASN A 40 3.50 5.18 8.70
C ASN A 40 3.45 5.74 10.13
N GLU A 41 3.19 7.03 10.30
CA GLU A 41 2.93 7.66 11.61
C GLU A 41 1.67 7.10 12.26
N ALA A 42 0.58 6.91 11.51
CA ALA A 42 -0.66 6.34 12.03
C ALA A 42 -0.42 4.93 12.62
N VAL A 43 0.38 4.11 11.94
CA VAL A 43 0.78 2.78 12.42
C VAL A 43 1.66 2.89 13.66
N LYS A 44 2.70 3.72 13.61
CA LYS A 44 3.66 3.91 14.71
C LYS A 44 2.97 4.37 16.00
N ASN A 45 1.98 5.24 15.88
CA ASN A 45 1.23 5.77 17.02
C ASN A 45 0.20 4.77 17.58
N ASN A 46 -0.14 3.70 16.85
CA ASN A 46 -1.17 2.73 17.24
C ASN A 46 -0.67 1.28 17.11
N PRO A 47 0.46 0.91 17.73
CA PRO A 47 1.12 -0.38 17.48
C PRO A 47 0.22 -1.59 17.80
N TYR A 48 -0.64 -1.48 18.82
CA TYR A 48 -1.59 -2.53 19.22
C TYR A 48 -2.64 -2.85 18.14
N LYS A 49 -2.95 -1.90 17.24
CA LYS A 49 -3.88 -2.11 16.11
C LYS A 49 -3.21 -2.78 14.91
N PHE A 50 -1.88 -2.77 14.85
CA PHE A 50 -1.11 -3.26 13.69
C PHE A 50 -0.15 -4.38 14.10
N PRO A 51 -0.67 -5.56 14.48
CA PRO A 51 0.17 -6.74 14.62
C PRO A 51 0.86 -7.07 13.28
N GLU A 52 1.98 -7.79 13.33
CA GLU A 52 2.79 -8.09 12.15
C GLU A 52 1.98 -8.77 11.02
N ARG A 53 0.98 -9.58 11.38
CA ARG A 53 0.08 -10.21 10.41
C ARG A 53 -0.75 -9.21 9.59
N PHE A 54 -0.96 -7.99 10.07
CA PHE A 54 -1.74 -6.94 9.40
C PHE A 54 -0.85 -5.99 8.59
N SER A 55 0.33 -5.66 9.12
CA SER A 55 1.30 -4.82 8.46
C SER A 55 2.71 -5.17 8.89
N PHE A 56 3.61 -5.29 7.91
CA PHE A 56 5.02 -5.64 8.12
C PHE A 56 5.90 -4.93 7.10
N PHE A 57 7.21 -4.90 7.35
CA PHE A 57 8.18 -4.40 6.38
C PHE A 57 8.63 -5.53 5.46
N LEU A 58 8.86 -5.20 4.19
CA LEU A 58 9.54 -6.10 3.27
C LEU A 58 11.00 -6.29 3.69
N ASN A 59 11.54 -7.47 3.45
CA ASN A 59 12.99 -7.66 3.47
C ASN A 59 13.60 -7.24 2.12
N ASP A 60 14.93 -7.13 2.07
CA ASP A 60 15.63 -6.65 0.88
C ASP A 60 15.36 -7.55 -0.34
N PHE A 61 15.33 -8.88 -0.13
CA PHE A 61 15.04 -9.84 -1.19
C PHE A 61 13.62 -9.72 -1.75
N GLU A 62 12.62 -9.58 -0.88
CA GLU A 62 11.22 -9.36 -1.25
C GLU A 62 11.07 -8.04 -2.01
N PHE A 63 11.75 -7.00 -1.56
CA PHE A 63 11.70 -5.69 -2.21
C PHE A 63 12.37 -5.70 -3.59
N THR A 64 13.55 -6.33 -3.72
CA THR A 64 14.22 -6.52 -5.00
C THR A 64 13.40 -7.38 -5.96
N ASN A 65 12.78 -8.45 -5.47
CA ASN A 65 11.89 -9.29 -6.28
C ASN A 65 10.64 -8.54 -6.73
N LEU A 66 10.04 -7.74 -5.85
CA LEU A 66 8.89 -6.91 -6.19
C LEU A 66 9.28 -5.90 -7.28
N ARG A 67 10.42 -5.23 -7.13
CA ARG A 67 10.94 -4.25 -8.10
C ARG A 67 11.28 -4.86 -9.46
N SER A 68 11.79 -6.09 -9.49
CA SER A 68 12.14 -6.76 -10.76
C SER A 68 10.91 -7.29 -11.49
N LYS A 69 9.87 -7.72 -10.75
CA LYS A 69 8.61 -8.19 -11.32
C LYS A 69 7.71 -7.05 -11.79
N PHE A 70 7.71 -5.94 -11.05
CA PHE A 70 6.89 -4.78 -11.33
C PHE A 70 7.79 -3.60 -11.68
N SER A 71 7.82 -3.21 -12.96
CA SER A 71 8.49 -2.01 -13.48
C SER A 71 7.78 -0.72 -13.03
N THR A 72 7.40 -0.63 -11.76
CA THR A 72 6.74 0.56 -11.22
C THR A 72 7.76 1.69 -11.14
N SER A 73 7.66 2.64 -12.07
CA SER A 73 8.43 3.89 -12.11
C SER A 73 8.32 4.70 -10.80
N SER A 74 7.28 4.49 -9.99
CA SER A 74 7.16 5.12 -8.66
C SER A 74 8.12 4.58 -7.59
N LEU A 75 8.79 3.45 -7.83
CA LEU A 75 9.89 2.97 -6.97
C LEU A 75 11.22 3.65 -7.31
N GLU A 76 11.33 4.37 -8.44
CA GLU A 76 12.50 5.19 -8.77
C GLU A 76 12.48 6.52 -8.02
N SER A 77 13.05 6.54 -6.82
CA SER A 77 13.64 7.78 -6.33
C SER A 77 14.91 8.06 -7.14
N LYS A 78 14.82 8.97 -8.13
CA LYS A 78 15.90 9.44 -9.02
C LYS A 78 17.16 9.96 -8.31
N TYR A 79 17.13 10.13 -6.98
CA TYR A 79 18.28 10.53 -6.18
C TYR A 79 18.23 9.80 -4.82
N GLY A 80 19.15 8.86 -4.58
CA GLY A 80 19.49 8.40 -3.23
C GLY A 80 18.77 7.16 -2.68
N GLY A 81 17.92 6.48 -3.45
CA GLY A 81 17.26 5.25 -3.02
C GLY A 81 16.33 5.41 -1.80
N ARG A 82 15.41 4.47 -1.61
CA ARG A 82 14.60 4.41 -0.39
C ARG A 82 15.50 3.94 0.76
N ARG A 83 15.72 4.77 1.80
CA ARG A 83 16.57 4.41 2.96
C ARG A 83 16.05 3.22 3.79
N TYR A 84 14.78 2.88 3.65
CA TYR A 84 14.11 1.82 4.40
C TYR A 84 13.18 1.05 3.48
N ASN A 85 13.08 -0.27 3.69
CA ASN A 85 12.15 -1.09 2.94
C ASN A 85 10.70 -0.62 3.13
N PRO A 86 9.84 -0.79 2.11
CA PRO A 86 8.45 -0.41 2.22
C PRO A 86 7.75 -1.19 3.32
N ARG A 87 6.82 -0.50 3.99
CA ARG A 87 5.80 -1.16 4.78
C ARG A 87 4.69 -1.62 3.84
N VAL A 88 4.20 -2.83 4.06
CA VAL A 88 3.03 -3.37 3.36
C VAL A 88 1.86 -3.56 4.32
N PHE A 89 0.67 -3.61 3.75
CA PHE A 89 -0.59 -3.75 4.47
C PHE A 89 -1.47 -4.80 3.81
N THR A 90 -1.99 -5.71 4.63
CA THR A 90 -3.05 -6.63 4.25
C THR A 90 -4.41 -5.92 4.26
N GLU A 91 -5.44 -6.59 3.74
CA GLU A 91 -6.84 -6.16 3.86
C GLU A 91 -7.21 -5.77 5.30
N GLN A 92 -6.83 -6.59 6.29
CA GLN A 92 -7.12 -6.31 7.70
C GLN A 92 -6.33 -5.10 8.22
N GLY A 93 -5.10 -4.89 7.74
CA GLY A 93 -4.32 -3.68 8.02
C GLY A 93 -4.98 -2.42 7.47
N ILE A 94 -5.57 -2.51 6.27
CA ILE A 94 -6.29 -1.41 5.63
C ILE A 94 -7.60 -1.12 6.39
N ALA A 95 -8.30 -2.17 6.83
CA ALA A 95 -9.45 -2.02 7.73
C ALA A 95 -9.09 -1.36 9.06
N MET A 96 -7.88 -1.60 9.60
CA MET A 96 -7.42 -0.87 10.79
C MET A 96 -7.06 0.58 10.51
N LEU A 97 -6.47 0.87 9.34
CA LEU A 97 -6.18 2.24 8.91
C LEU A 97 -7.45 3.08 8.76
N SER A 98 -8.55 2.51 8.24
CA SER A 98 -9.82 3.24 8.09
C SER A 98 -10.43 3.69 9.43
N THR A 99 -10.10 3.01 10.54
CA THR A 99 -10.52 3.47 11.88
C THR A 99 -9.77 4.73 12.36
N ILE A 100 -8.62 5.03 11.74
CA ILE A 100 -7.74 6.15 12.08
C ILE A 100 -7.92 7.30 11.09
N LEU A 101 -7.99 6.99 9.79
CA LEU A 101 -8.19 7.95 8.71
C LEU A 101 -9.69 8.23 8.51
N LYS A 102 -10.19 9.26 9.19
CA LYS A 102 -11.63 9.54 9.28
C LYS A 102 -12.20 10.49 8.21
N SER A 103 -11.41 10.91 7.21
CA SER A 103 -11.92 11.80 6.17
C SER A 103 -12.91 11.07 5.26
N LYS A 104 -13.90 11.78 4.71
CA LYS A 104 -14.88 11.19 3.78
C LYS A 104 -14.20 10.47 2.61
N VAL A 105 -13.18 11.11 2.03
CA VAL A 105 -12.36 10.55 0.95
C VAL A 105 -11.66 9.27 1.41
N ALA A 106 -11.06 9.26 2.60
CA ALA A 106 -10.37 8.07 3.09
C ALA A 106 -11.33 6.91 3.36
N VAL A 107 -12.52 7.17 3.88
CA VAL A 107 -13.52 6.11 4.10
C VAL A 107 -13.95 5.49 2.77
N GLU A 108 -14.27 6.30 1.76
CA GLU A 108 -14.64 5.82 0.43
C GLU A 108 -13.52 5.03 -0.26
N THR A 109 -12.29 5.56 -0.22
CA THR A 109 -11.11 4.86 -0.74
C THR A 109 -10.90 3.52 -0.02
N SER A 110 -11.07 3.47 1.30
CA SER A 110 -10.89 2.23 2.09
C SER A 110 -11.84 1.13 1.61
N ILE A 111 -13.11 1.48 1.36
CA ILE A 111 -14.14 0.54 0.87
C ILE A 111 -13.72 -0.01 -0.48
N ARG A 112 -13.36 0.87 -1.43
CA ARG A 112 -12.91 0.47 -2.77
C ARG A 112 -11.70 -0.45 -2.75
N ILE A 113 -10.76 -0.21 -1.83
CA ILE A 113 -9.61 -1.09 -1.67
C ILE A 113 -10.03 -2.45 -1.14
N MET A 114 -10.85 -2.52 -0.09
CA MET A 114 -11.32 -3.81 0.44
C MET A 114 -12.08 -4.62 -0.63
N ASP A 115 -12.94 -3.96 -1.42
CA ASP A 115 -13.64 -4.62 -2.54
C ASP A 115 -12.67 -5.23 -3.55
N ALA A 116 -11.59 -4.52 -3.89
CA ALA A 116 -10.55 -5.02 -4.79
C ALA A 116 -9.81 -6.24 -4.20
N PHE A 117 -9.48 -6.22 -2.91
CA PHE A 117 -8.87 -7.38 -2.22
C PHE A 117 -9.78 -8.61 -2.27
N VAL A 118 -11.08 -8.44 -2.00
CA VAL A 118 -12.06 -9.53 -2.05
C VAL A 118 -12.21 -10.07 -3.47
N LYS A 119 -12.28 -9.18 -4.47
CA LYS A 119 -12.39 -9.55 -5.89
C LYS A 119 -11.19 -10.37 -6.37
N MET A 120 -9.97 -9.98 -5.98
CA MET A 120 -8.74 -10.67 -6.36
C MET A 120 -8.52 -12.03 -5.68
N ARG A 121 -9.29 -12.35 -4.64
CA ARG A 121 -9.20 -13.65 -3.95
C ARG A 121 -10.01 -14.76 -4.66
N LYS A 122 -10.86 -14.39 -5.62
CA LYS A 122 -11.69 -15.33 -6.39
C LYS A 122 -10.92 -16.02 -7.50
#